data_AF-A0A559K5N5-F1
#
_entry.id   AF-A0A559K5N5-F1
#
_cell.length_a   1.000
_cell.length_b   1.000
_cell.length_c   1.000
_cell.angle_alpha   90.00
_cell.angle_beta   90.00
_cell.angle_gamma   90.00
#
_symmetry.space_group_name_H-M   'P 1'
#
loop_
_entity.id
_entity.type
_entity.pdbx_description
1 polymer ?
#
loop_
_entity_poly.entity_id
_entity_poly.type
_entity_poly.pdbx_seq_one_letter_code
_entity_poly.pdbx_strand_id
1 'polypeptide(L)'
;MKGLRLSWRCTALTALSIMVAATTGCGAQLSKEQKESGQVGMPRTSGYAADRKLSEELNGYKKMPGASSSGSSTAQSQSNGNTIKLQSAAPASGDMSIPIVSIGGKDYIVAADLAKALGFNTDWNAQDQTFQMGDNDAEYLLKPGSTTATKEEDQISLSDPPILHNSQLHIPVSALNLFSEDVNTEAQGKTLVLHASDLAVDAAMDGPEEANTGAEDDFEDDPADPLKGESDTEPSAAPTASSINEDEPAVPVIKNININGVIQNAKRYMGVKYKFGAKPYPVSGRFDCSTFTQYNFAKFGVKLPRVARAQSKVGTTVSKKQLRKGDLLFFYVPGRFRTNKVVGHVGIYMGNQKMIHSSPEPKNGVQISMINKPYWKKTFLKAERIAY
;
A
#
# COMPACT_ATOMS: atom_id res chain seq x y z
N MET A 1 -8.18 -4.69 65.30
CA MET A 1 -9.51 -4.66 65.94
C MET A 1 -9.88 -3.22 66.27
N LYS A 2 -11.11 -2.79 65.90
CA LYS A 2 -11.79 -1.50 66.19
C LYS A 2 -11.19 -0.27 65.48
N GLY A 3 -11.87 0.57 64.70
CA GLY A 3 -13.30 0.73 64.39
C GLY A 3 -13.85 2.08 64.89
N LEU A 4 -14.44 2.87 63.97
CA LEU A 4 -15.35 4.04 64.13
C LEU A 4 -14.76 5.39 64.55
N ARG A 5 -15.30 6.58 64.22
CA ARG A 5 -16.14 7.19 63.14
C ARG A 5 -16.55 8.60 63.67
N LEU A 6 -16.60 9.62 62.79
CA LEU A 6 -17.43 10.86 62.84
C LEU A 6 -17.17 11.88 63.99
N SER A 7 -17.38 13.21 63.90
CA SER A 7 -18.07 14.10 62.94
C SER A 7 -17.68 15.59 63.14
N TRP A 8 -17.77 16.36 62.04
CA TRP A 8 -18.37 17.70 61.84
C TRP A 8 -17.96 18.93 62.68
N ARG A 9 -17.54 20.00 61.97
CA ARG A 9 -18.06 21.37 62.13
C ARG A 9 -18.09 22.14 60.80
N CYS A 10 -19.28 22.62 60.44
CA CYS A 10 -19.56 23.66 59.45
C CYS A 10 -19.13 25.04 59.97
N THR A 11 -18.71 25.92 59.07
CA THR A 11 -18.98 27.36 59.19
C THR A 11 -19.21 27.92 57.80
N ALA A 12 -20.24 28.75 57.68
CA ALA A 12 -20.88 29.15 56.45
C ALA A 12 -20.72 30.66 56.22
N LEU A 13 -20.83 31.03 54.93
CA LEU A 13 -21.25 32.32 54.35
C LEU A 13 -20.40 33.58 54.55
N THR A 14 -19.99 34.17 53.42
CA THR A 14 -20.66 35.41 52.95
C THR A 14 -20.56 35.54 51.43
N ALA A 15 -21.69 35.93 50.84
CA ALA A 15 -21.94 36.09 49.41
C ALA A 15 -21.75 37.54 48.98
N LEU A 16 -21.45 37.78 47.71
CA LEU A 16 -21.88 38.98 47.02
C LEU A 16 -22.29 38.65 45.58
N SER A 17 -23.56 38.92 45.30
CA SER A 17 -24.27 38.69 44.04
C SER A 17 -24.10 39.87 43.09
N ILE A 18 -23.97 39.61 41.78
CA ILE A 18 -24.51 40.47 40.71
C ILE A 18 -25.15 39.58 39.63
N MET A 19 -26.48 39.62 39.60
CA MET A 19 -27.42 39.27 38.51
C MET A 19 -27.28 40.30 37.35
N VAL A 20 -27.73 40.18 36.10
CA VAL A 20 -28.58 39.33 35.25
C VAL A 20 -28.38 39.91 33.82
N ALA A 21 -28.40 39.15 32.73
CA ALA A 21 -29.55 39.13 31.81
C ALA A 21 -29.36 38.07 30.71
N ALA A 22 -30.39 37.23 30.59
CA ALA A 22 -30.63 36.32 29.49
C ALA A 22 -31.60 36.96 28.48
N THR A 23 -31.49 36.56 27.22
CA THR A 23 -32.61 36.58 26.27
C THR A 23 -32.60 35.27 25.47
N THR A 24 -33.61 34.43 25.75
CA THR A 24 -34.52 33.71 24.82
C THR A 24 -33.93 33.30 23.46
N GLY A 25 -33.97 32.05 23.01
CA GLY A 25 -35.04 31.04 23.05
C GLY A 25 -35.17 30.49 21.62
N CYS A 26 -35.14 29.18 21.40
CA CYS A 26 -36.32 28.41 21.02
C CYS A 26 -35.99 26.91 21.12
N GLY A 27 -36.77 26.17 21.90
CA GLY A 27 -36.76 24.72 21.94
C GLY A 27 -37.90 24.14 21.11
N ALA A 28 -37.72 22.92 20.64
CA ALA A 28 -38.81 22.01 20.34
C ALA A 28 -38.41 20.61 20.81
N GLN A 29 -39.32 19.98 21.55
CA GLN A 29 -39.16 18.75 22.29
C GLN A 29 -40.18 17.73 21.73
N LEU A 30 -39.86 16.43 21.84
CA LEU A 30 -40.71 15.23 21.63
C LEU A 30 -40.84 14.76 20.16
N SER A 31 -40.73 13.47 19.82
CA SER A 31 -41.21 12.26 20.51
C SER A 31 -40.29 11.02 20.35
N LYS A 32 -40.44 10.07 21.28
CA LYS A 32 -39.99 8.67 21.18
C LYS A 32 -40.94 7.88 20.27
N GLU A 33 -40.44 6.71 19.83
CA GLU A 33 -41.06 5.63 19.04
C GLU A 33 -40.93 5.73 17.52
N GLN A 34 -39.92 5.05 16.97
CA GLN A 34 -40.14 3.86 16.14
C GLN A 34 -38.85 3.02 16.04
N LYS A 35 -38.98 1.75 16.43
CA LYS A 35 -38.04 0.67 16.16
C LYS A 35 -38.14 0.26 14.68
N GLU A 36 -37.03 -0.30 14.18
CA GLU A 36 -36.91 -1.16 12.99
C GLU A 36 -37.09 -0.52 11.60
N SER A 37 -35.97 -0.28 10.92
CA SER A 37 -35.65 -0.85 9.60
C SER A 37 -34.32 -0.29 9.07
N GLY A 38 -33.62 -1.10 8.28
CA GLY A 38 -32.25 -0.87 7.85
C GLY A 38 -32.06 0.23 6.80
N GLN A 39 -30.78 0.38 6.43
CA GLN A 39 -30.21 1.31 5.44
C GLN A 39 -30.11 2.77 5.87
N VAL A 40 -28.96 3.13 6.45
CA VAL A 40 -28.51 4.52 6.51
C VAL A 40 -27.74 4.83 5.22
N GLY A 41 -28.35 5.67 4.39
CA GLY A 41 -27.72 6.28 3.21
C GLY A 41 -26.63 7.28 3.60
N MET A 42 -25.54 7.30 2.82
CA MET A 42 -24.46 8.26 2.98
C MET A 42 -24.84 9.65 2.46
N PRO A 43 -24.39 10.75 3.10
CA PRO A 43 -24.61 12.10 2.60
C PRO A 43 -23.77 12.37 1.34
N ARG A 44 -24.41 12.89 0.29
CA ARG A 44 -23.75 13.39 -0.92
C ARG A 44 -23.12 14.75 -0.61
N THR A 45 -21.79 14.84 -0.54
CA THR A 45 -21.07 16.11 -0.41
C THR A 45 -20.55 16.56 -1.77
N SER A 46 -20.95 17.75 -2.23
CA SER A 46 -20.64 18.31 -3.54
C SER A 46 -19.20 18.86 -3.69
N GLY A 47 -18.26 18.48 -2.81
CA GLY A 47 -16.85 18.89 -2.88
C GLY A 47 -15.97 18.01 -3.80
N TYR A 48 -16.40 16.78 -4.10
CA TYR A 48 -15.59 15.80 -4.85
C TYR A 48 -15.31 16.17 -6.32
N ALA A 49 -16.08 17.07 -6.92
CA ALA A 49 -15.94 17.39 -8.35
C ALA A 49 -14.79 18.34 -8.65
N ALA A 50 -14.44 19.25 -7.73
CA ALA A 50 -13.33 20.19 -7.90
C ALA A 50 -11.98 19.48 -7.69
N ASP A 51 -11.89 18.64 -6.64
CA ASP A 51 -10.70 17.84 -6.33
C ASP A 51 -10.38 16.82 -7.43
N ARG A 52 -11.42 16.27 -8.08
CA ARG A 52 -11.26 15.36 -9.21
C ARG A 52 -10.58 16.04 -10.41
N LYS A 53 -10.97 17.27 -10.76
CA LYS A 53 -10.36 18.01 -11.87
C LYS A 53 -8.88 18.31 -11.62
N LEU A 54 -8.52 18.68 -10.39
CA LEU A 54 -7.12 18.92 -10.01
C LEU A 54 -6.31 17.61 -10.02
N SER A 55 -6.89 16.50 -9.56
CA SER A 55 -6.26 15.17 -9.66
C SER A 55 -6.09 14.67 -11.10
N GLU A 56 -7.04 14.96 -11.98
CA GLU A 56 -6.98 14.62 -13.42
C GLU A 56 -5.99 15.51 -14.18
N GLU A 57 -5.80 16.76 -13.74
CA GLU A 57 -4.82 17.69 -14.30
C GLU A 57 -3.39 17.40 -13.83
N LEU A 58 -3.21 17.03 -12.55
CA LEU A 58 -1.92 16.62 -11.99
C LEU A 58 -1.48 15.22 -12.46
N ASN A 59 -2.42 14.33 -12.80
CA ASN A 59 -2.15 13.02 -13.40
C ASN A 59 -1.97 13.08 -14.95
N GLY A 60 -2.19 14.24 -15.57
CA GLY A 60 -1.78 14.60 -16.93
C GLY A 60 -2.12 13.64 -18.08
N TYR A 61 -3.32 13.78 -18.68
CA TYR A 61 -3.46 14.01 -20.15
C TYR A 61 -4.92 14.41 -20.50
N LYS A 62 -5.16 15.69 -20.80
CA LYS A 62 -6.37 16.17 -21.51
C LYS A 62 -6.04 16.31 -23.00
N LYS A 63 -6.82 15.62 -23.84
CA LYS A 63 -6.76 15.64 -25.30
C LYS A 63 -7.11 17.04 -25.83
N MET A 64 -6.20 17.70 -26.55
CA MET A 64 -6.54 18.88 -27.37
C MET A 64 -7.09 18.46 -28.75
N PRO A 65 -7.95 19.26 -29.40
CA PRO A 65 -8.65 18.86 -30.62
C PRO A 65 -7.86 19.23 -31.90
N GLY A 66 -7.96 18.34 -32.90
CA GLY A 66 -7.97 18.70 -34.32
C GLY A 66 -6.64 18.93 -35.03
N ALA A 67 -6.14 17.90 -35.70
CA ALA A 67 -5.49 18.05 -37.00
C ALA A 67 -5.86 16.85 -37.87
N SER A 68 -6.42 17.16 -39.05
CA SER A 68 -6.92 16.23 -40.05
C SER A 68 -5.79 15.48 -40.76
N SER A 69 -5.93 14.17 -40.90
CA SER A 69 -5.43 13.47 -42.09
C SER A 69 -6.28 12.25 -42.38
N SER A 70 -6.89 12.30 -43.56
CA SER A 70 -7.66 11.28 -44.26
C SER A 70 -6.98 9.91 -44.35
N GLY A 71 -7.74 8.84 -44.15
CA GLY A 71 -7.31 7.47 -44.45
C GLY A 71 -8.35 6.44 -44.02
N SER A 72 -9.24 6.08 -44.95
CA SER A 72 -10.36 5.15 -44.80
C SER A 72 -9.92 3.74 -44.37
N SER A 73 -10.53 3.20 -43.30
CA SER A 73 -11.06 1.82 -43.32
C SER A 73 -12.11 1.65 -42.21
N THR A 74 -13.28 1.19 -42.64
CA THR A 74 -14.47 0.88 -41.83
C THR A 74 -14.29 -0.43 -41.05
N ALA A 75 -14.40 -0.38 -39.73
CA ALA A 75 -14.85 -1.50 -38.90
C ALA A 75 -15.72 -0.94 -37.75
N GLN A 76 -16.92 -1.49 -37.60
CA GLN A 76 -17.98 -1.01 -36.72
C GLN A 76 -17.58 -1.01 -35.25
N SER A 77 -17.80 0.14 -34.60
CA SER A 77 -17.70 0.37 -33.16
C SER A 77 -19.03 0.03 -32.49
N GLN A 78 -19.06 -0.99 -31.63
CA GLN A 78 -20.03 -1.09 -30.55
C GLN A 78 -19.38 -0.56 -29.27
N SER A 79 -19.92 0.55 -28.78
CA SER A 79 -19.56 1.20 -27.53
C SER A 79 -20.03 0.38 -26.33
N ASN A 80 -19.17 0.16 -25.34
CA ASN A 80 -19.55 0.15 -23.92
C ASN A 80 -18.30 0.20 -23.02
N GLY A 81 -18.26 1.19 -22.12
CA GLY A 81 -17.48 1.11 -20.87
C GLY A 81 -16.03 1.63 -20.92
N ASN A 82 -15.88 2.95 -20.90
CA ASN A 82 -14.62 3.69 -20.85
C ASN A 82 -13.78 3.38 -19.59
N THR A 83 -12.70 2.59 -19.73
CA THR A 83 -11.59 2.52 -18.76
C THR A 83 -10.31 2.73 -19.56
N ILE A 84 -9.67 3.90 -19.43
CA ILE A 84 -8.33 4.11 -19.97
C ILE A 84 -7.37 3.32 -19.06
N LYS A 85 -7.04 2.09 -19.49
CA LYS A 85 -5.92 1.32 -18.96
C LYS A 85 -4.63 2.01 -19.40
N LEU A 86 -3.85 2.55 -18.48
CA LEU A 86 -2.41 2.72 -18.68
C LEU A 86 -1.74 1.51 -18.04
N GLN A 87 -1.79 0.39 -18.76
CA GLN A 87 -0.92 -0.75 -18.51
C GLN A 87 0.30 -0.51 -19.40
N SER A 88 1.22 0.34 -18.98
CA SER A 88 2.48 0.50 -19.69
C SER A 88 3.40 -0.64 -19.28
N ALA A 89 3.54 -1.63 -20.17
CA ALA A 89 4.72 -2.48 -20.16
C ALA A 89 5.95 -1.56 -20.18
N ALA A 90 6.95 -1.86 -19.34
CA ALA A 90 8.25 -1.21 -19.45
C ALA A 90 8.73 -1.32 -20.90
N PRO A 91 9.27 -0.25 -21.50
CA PRO A 91 9.80 -0.34 -22.85
C PRO A 91 10.96 -1.33 -22.88
N ALA A 92 11.01 -2.12 -23.95
CA ALA A 92 12.08 -3.05 -24.22
C ALA A 92 13.41 -2.30 -24.39
N SER A 93 14.39 -2.62 -23.53
CA SER A 93 15.84 -2.50 -23.75
C SER A 93 16.31 -1.29 -24.57
N GLY A 94 16.14 -0.08 -24.05
CA GLY A 94 16.75 1.14 -24.60
C GLY A 94 16.82 2.24 -23.55
N ASP A 95 17.85 3.07 -23.62
CA ASP A 95 18.03 4.20 -22.71
C ASP A 95 16.83 5.15 -22.79
N MET A 96 16.24 5.45 -21.65
CA MET A 96 15.11 6.38 -21.57
C MET A 96 15.63 7.78 -21.25
N SER A 97 15.28 8.75 -22.08
CA SER A 97 15.64 10.15 -21.85
C SER A 97 14.48 10.93 -21.27
N ILE A 98 14.74 11.70 -20.22
CA ILE A 98 13.79 12.64 -19.60
C ILE A 98 14.34 14.06 -19.76
N PRO A 99 13.56 15.02 -20.27
CA PRO A 99 14.02 16.40 -20.40
C PRO A 99 14.24 17.05 -19.03
N ILE A 100 15.35 17.77 -18.89
CA ILE A 100 15.66 18.61 -17.74
C ILE A 100 15.16 20.03 -18.01
N VAL A 101 14.45 20.58 -17.03
CA VAL A 101 13.91 21.94 -17.05
C VAL A 101 14.59 22.75 -15.95
N SER A 102 15.23 23.87 -16.33
CA SER A 102 15.83 24.79 -15.37
C SER A 102 14.80 25.81 -14.88
N ILE A 103 14.52 25.80 -13.57
CA ILE A 103 13.53 26.67 -12.92
C ILE A 103 14.23 27.39 -11.76
N GLY A 104 14.30 28.72 -11.81
CA GLY A 104 14.94 29.51 -10.75
C GLY A 104 16.43 29.20 -10.55
N GLY A 105 17.15 28.83 -11.62
CA GLY A 105 18.58 28.49 -11.56
C GLY A 105 18.89 27.07 -11.06
N LYS A 106 17.88 26.22 -10.85
CA LYS A 106 18.03 24.81 -10.48
C LYS A 106 17.43 23.92 -11.54
N ASP A 107 17.99 22.73 -11.70
CA ASP A 107 17.57 21.76 -12.70
C ASP A 107 16.59 20.74 -12.10
N TYR A 108 15.49 20.51 -12.83
CA TYR A 108 14.43 19.60 -12.43
C TYR A 108 14.03 18.67 -13.57
N ILE A 109 13.42 17.55 -13.22
CA ILE A 109 12.68 16.68 -14.13
C ILE A 109 11.22 16.59 -13.70
N VAL A 110 10.33 16.26 -14.64
CA VAL A 110 8.91 16.01 -14.31
C VAL A 110 8.77 14.65 -13.64
N ALA A 111 8.17 14.61 -12.44
CA ALA A 111 8.00 13.39 -11.64
C ALA A 111 7.23 12.29 -12.39
N ALA A 112 6.22 12.68 -13.16
CA ALA A 112 5.41 11.75 -13.94
C ALA A 112 6.21 11.09 -15.08
N ASP A 113 7.16 11.81 -15.69
CA ASP A 113 8.03 11.25 -16.73
C ASP A 113 9.03 10.26 -16.14
N LEU A 114 9.58 10.58 -14.95
CA LEU A 114 10.40 9.62 -14.19
C LEU A 114 9.60 8.37 -13.85
N ALA A 115 8.42 8.53 -13.26
CA ALA A 115 7.58 7.38 -12.90
C ALA A 115 7.25 6.54 -14.14
N LYS A 116 6.88 7.17 -15.27
CA LYS A 116 6.63 6.46 -16.52
C LYS A 116 7.85 5.69 -17.01
N ALA A 117 9.04 6.28 -16.94
CA ALA A 117 10.26 5.60 -17.33
C ALA A 117 10.60 4.43 -16.40
N LEU A 118 10.30 4.54 -15.10
CA LEU A 118 10.41 3.44 -14.15
C LEU A 118 9.26 2.41 -14.26
N GLY A 119 8.24 2.70 -15.08
CA GLY A 119 7.01 1.91 -15.18
C GLY A 119 6.12 2.02 -13.94
N PHE A 120 6.32 3.03 -13.09
CA PHE A 120 5.65 3.26 -11.81
C PHE A 120 4.22 3.79 -11.95
N ASN A 121 3.34 3.29 -11.09
CA ASN A 121 2.05 3.92 -10.86
C ASN A 121 2.27 5.23 -10.10
N THR A 122 1.40 6.21 -10.34
CA THR A 122 1.43 7.50 -9.64
C THR A 122 0.04 7.86 -9.14
N ASP A 123 -0.03 8.56 -8.00
CA ASP A 123 -1.26 9.20 -7.52
C ASP A 123 -0.91 10.52 -6.85
N TRP A 124 -1.73 11.55 -7.10
CA TRP A 124 -1.66 12.79 -6.33
C TRP A 124 -2.68 12.76 -5.20
N ASN A 125 -2.18 12.82 -3.97
CA ASN A 125 -3.00 12.93 -2.78
C ASN A 125 -3.25 14.40 -2.45
N ALA A 126 -4.43 14.90 -2.83
CA ALA A 126 -4.81 16.29 -2.66
C ALA A 126 -4.87 16.74 -1.19
N GLN A 127 -5.29 15.85 -0.28
CA GLN A 127 -5.43 16.18 1.14
C GLN A 127 -4.07 16.40 1.80
N ASP A 128 -3.09 15.55 1.47
CA ASP A 128 -1.76 15.60 2.07
C ASP A 128 -0.76 16.39 1.21
N GLN A 129 -1.22 16.88 0.06
CA GLN A 129 -0.42 17.52 -1.00
C GLN A 129 0.83 16.71 -1.36
N THR A 130 0.65 15.40 -1.51
CA THR A 130 1.75 14.46 -1.67
C THR A 130 1.60 13.71 -2.98
N PHE A 131 2.66 13.68 -3.77
CA PHE A 131 2.80 12.83 -4.93
C PHE A 131 3.31 11.46 -4.50
N GLN A 132 2.63 10.43 -4.93
CA GLN A 132 2.96 9.04 -4.63
C GLN A 132 3.41 8.34 -5.90
N MET A 133 4.43 7.50 -5.80
CA MET A 133 4.82 6.59 -6.87
C MET A 133 5.37 5.27 -6.32
N GLY A 134 5.28 4.22 -7.12
CA GLY A 134 5.62 2.85 -6.71
C GLY A 134 4.94 1.81 -7.59
N ASP A 135 4.96 0.55 -7.20
CA ASP A 135 4.44 -0.58 -8.00
C ASP A 135 3.00 -0.95 -7.68
N ASN A 136 2.78 -2.06 -6.96
CA ASN A 136 1.45 -2.37 -6.46
C ASN A 136 1.15 -1.63 -5.16
N ASP A 137 2.10 -0.89 -4.61
CA ASP A 137 1.91 0.02 -3.47
C ASP A 137 2.81 1.27 -3.60
N ALA A 138 2.47 2.30 -2.83
CA ALA A 138 3.21 3.56 -2.86
C ALA A 138 4.52 3.42 -2.07
N GLU A 139 5.64 3.44 -2.78
CA GLU A 139 6.98 3.29 -2.21
C GLU A 139 7.64 4.64 -1.96
N TYR A 140 7.33 5.65 -2.77
CA TYR A 140 7.91 6.97 -2.68
C TYR A 140 6.83 8.03 -2.50
N LEU A 141 7.05 8.93 -1.53
CA LEU A 141 6.18 10.05 -1.26
C LEU A 141 6.97 11.35 -1.33
N LEU A 142 6.56 12.25 -2.22
CA LEU A 142 7.18 13.53 -2.47
C LEU A 142 6.18 14.66 -2.23
N LYS A 143 6.57 15.68 -1.47
CA LYS A 143 5.73 16.84 -1.19
C LYS A 143 6.37 18.11 -1.76
N PRO A 144 5.65 18.93 -2.54
CA PRO A 144 6.16 20.22 -2.99
C PRO A 144 6.60 21.10 -1.83
N GLY A 145 7.76 21.74 -1.95
CA GLY A 145 8.33 22.61 -0.94
C GLY A 145 8.96 21.89 0.25
N SER A 146 8.91 20.56 0.32
CA SER A 146 9.53 19.77 1.38
C SER A 146 10.96 19.37 1.01
N THR A 147 11.90 19.58 1.92
CA THR A 147 13.27 19.02 1.82
C THR A 147 13.38 17.62 2.42
N THR A 148 12.25 16.97 2.67
CA THR A 148 12.17 15.56 3.05
C THR A 148 11.24 14.81 2.09
N ALA A 149 11.67 13.61 1.72
CA ALA A 149 10.89 12.62 1.00
C ALA A 149 10.75 11.35 1.84
N THR A 150 9.71 10.57 1.59
CA THR A 150 9.62 9.21 2.12
C THR A 150 10.05 8.23 1.03
N LYS A 151 10.94 7.29 1.38
CA LYS A 151 11.22 6.08 0.60
C LYS A 151 10.94 4.87 1.46
N GLU A 152 10.02 4.02 1.03
CA GLU A 152 9.45 2.93 1.83
C GLU A 152 8.85 3.46 3.15
N GLU A 153 9.64 3.41 4.22
CA GLU A 153 9.31 3.95 5.55
C GLU A 153 10.27 5.06 5.99
N ASP A 154 11.40 5.20 5.30
CA ASP A 154 12.50 6.07 5.71
C ASP A 154 12.29 7.50 5.22
N GLN A 155 12.58 8.46 6.10
CA GLN A 155 12.64 9.87 5.73
C GLN A 155 14.02 10.19 5.16
N ILE A 156 14.05 10.51 3.88
CA ILE A 156 15.26 10.87 3.16
C ILE A 156 15.33 12.40 3.06
N SER A 157 16.46 12.97 3.47
CA SER A 157 16.71 14.40 3.32
C SER A 157 17.10 14.71 1.88
N LEU A 158 16.47 15.75 1.32
CA LEU A 158 16.74 16.25 -0.03
C LEU A 158 17.50 17.58 0.07
N SER A 159 18.53 17.73 -0.76
CA SER A 159 19.29 18.98 -0.87
C SER A 159 18.40 20.14 -1.35
N ASP A 160 17.48 19.84 -2.27
CA ASP A 160 16.52 20.80 -2.82
C ASP A 160 15.10 20.21 -2.75
N PRO A 161 14.07 21.04 -2.52
CA PRO A 161 12.71 20.55 -2.46
C PRO A 161 12.14 20.30 -3.87
N PRO A 162 11.27 19.28 -4.05
CA PRO A 162 10.39 19.19 -5.19
C PRO A 162 9.51 20.44 -5.29
N ILE A 163 9.17 20.86 -6.50
CA ILE A 163 8.34 22.05 -6.71
C ILE A 163 7.13 21.71 -7.56
N LEU A 164 6.04 22.44 -7.34
CA LEU A 164 4.90 22.40 -8.24
C LEU A 164 5.05 23.53 -9.27
N HIS A 165 5.17 23.17 -10.54
CA HIS A 165 5.32 24.12 -11.64
C HIS A 165 4.46 23.64 -12.81
N ASN A 166 3.64 24.55 -13.38
CA ASN A 166 2.69 24.23 -14.46
C ASN A 166 1.77 23.02 -14.16
N SER A 167 1.27 22.92 -12.92
CA SER A 167 0.46 21.78 -12.48
C SER A 167 1.14 20.42 -12.64
N GLN A 168 2.47 20.37 -12.55
CA GLN A 168 3.23 19.13 -12.51
C GLN A 168 4.26 19.20 -11.38
N LEU A 169 4.44 18.08 -10.68
CA LEU A 169 5.52 17.96 -9.71
C LEU A 169 6.85 17.84 -10.46
N HIS A 170 7.79 18.70 -10.11
CA HIS A 170 9.14 18.72 -10.62
C HIS A 170 10.09 18.28 -9.50
N ILE A 171 10.88 17.22 -9.76
CA ILE A 171 11.87 16.67 -8.84
C ILE A 171 13.22 17.27 -9.20
N PRO A 172 13.97 17.86 -8.24
CA PRO A 172 15.28 18.40 -8.54
C PRO A 172 16.24 17.27 -8.90
N VAL A 173 17.11 17.52 -9.89
CA VAL A 173 18.13 16.55 -10.33
C VAL A 173 19.06 16.15 -9.17
N SER A 174 19.27 17.05 -8.20
CA SER A 174 20.02 16.78 -6.97
C SER A 174 19.38 15.74 -6.04
N ALA A 175 18.09 15.43 -6.21
CA ALA A 175 17.35 14.42 -5.44
C ALA A 175 17.25 13.05 -6.14
N LEU A 176 17.90 12.85 -7.28
CA LEU A 176 17.81 11.58 -8.02
C LEU A 176 18.50 10.40 -7.33
N ASN A 177 19.40 10.68 -6.39
CA ASN A 177 19.96 9.66 -5.50
C ASN A 177 18.88 8.91 -4.69
N LEU A 178 17.69 9.50 -4.50
CA LEU A 178 16.54 8.83 -3.90
C LEU A 178 16.19 7.51 -4.63
N PHE A 179 16.45 7.44 -5.93
CA PHE A 179 16.08 6.33 -6.81
C PHE A 179 17.26 5.44 -7.19
N SER A 180 18.43 5.59 -6.58
CA SER A 180 19.67 4.91 -7.02
C SER A 180 19.58 3.39 -6.99
N GLU A 181 18.73 2.82 -6.13
CA GLU A 181 18.46 1.38 -6.08
C GLU A 181 17.60 0.90 -7.26
N ASP A 182 16.77 1.78 -7.82
CA ASP A 182 15.83 1.45 -8.89
C ASP A 182 16.36 1.85 -10.28
N VAL A 183 17.24 2.86 -10.38
CA VAL A 183 17.74 3.34 -11.68
C VAL A 183 19.13 3.99 -11.63
N ASN A 184 19.91 3.79 -12.70
CA ASN A 184 21.13 4.56 -12.96
C ASN A 184 20.78 5.77 -13.81
N THR A 185 21.16 6.95 -13.33
CA THR A 185 20.90 8.22 -14.01
C THR A 185 22.20 8.89 -14.41
N GLU A 186 22.23 9.44 -15.62
CA GLU A 186 23.31 10.30 -16.08
C GLU A 186 22.70 11.56 -16.70
N ALA A 187 23.10 12.73 -16.20
CA ALA A 187 22.70 13.98 -16.83
C ALA A 187 23.62 14.27 -18.03
N GLN A 188 23.06 14.29 -19.24
CA GLN A 188 23.74 14.66 -20.47
C GLN A 188 23.13 15.97 -21.00
N GLY A 189 23.76 17.09 -20.64
CA GLY A 189 23.27 18.42 -21.01
C GLY A 189 21.90 18.72 -20.37
N LYS A 190 20.87 18.95 -21.20
CA LYS A 190 19.49 19.22 -20.75
C LYS A 190 18.61 17.96 -20.74
N THR A 191 19.23 16.79 -20.69
CA THR A 191 18.53 15.51 -20.71
C THR A 191 19.09 14.63 -19.61
N LEU A 192 18.20 13.99 -18.86
CA LEU A 192 18.53 12.91 -17.96
C LEU A 192 18.40 11.60 -18.73
N VAL A 193 19.50 10.89 -18.89
CA VAL A 193 19.52 9.55 -19.47
C VAL A 193 19.40 8.54 -18.35
N LEU A 194 18.36 7.73 -18.42
CA LEU A 194 18.15 6.55 -17.61
C LEU A 194 18.74 5.39 -18.38
N HIS A 195 19.92 4.95 -17.93
CA HIS A 195 20.58 3.81 -18.52
C HIS A 195 19.83 2.55 -18.15
N ALA A 196 19.48 1.74 -19.15
CA ALA A 196 19.04 0.37 -18.90
C ALA A 196 20.20 -0.34 -18.22
N SER A 197 20.09 -0.58 -16.93
CA SER A 197 21.23 -1.02 -16.14
C SER A 197 21.88 -2.28 -16.70
N ASP A 198 23.20 -2.24 -16.88
CA ASP A 198 24.02 -3.37 -17.30
C ASP A 198 23.69 -4.61 -16.47
N LEU A 199 23.43 -5.69 -17.21
CA LEU A 199 23.24 -7.04 -16.73
C LEU A 199 24.46 -7.45 -15.89
N ALA A 200 24.30 -7.45 -14.57
CA ALA A 200 25.09 -8.29 -13.68
C ALA A 200 24.12 -9.25 -12.98
N VAL A 201 24.03 -10.45 -13.54
CA VAL A 201 23.83 -11.66 -12.77
C VAL A 201 24.93 -11.64 -11.71
N ASP A 202 24.60 -11.33 -10.46
CA ASP A 202 25.10 -12.03 -9.26
C ASP A 202 24.86 -11.24 -7.98
N ALA A 203 24.82 -12.01 -6.88
CA ALA A 203 24.38 -11.75 -5.51
C ALA A 203 23.01 -12.37 -5.24
N ALA A 204 23.05 -13.66 -4.89
CA ALA A 204 21.95 -14.35 -4.25
C ALA A 204 21.42 -13.48 -3.09
N MET A 205 20.12 -13.20 -3.09
CA MET A 205 19.45 -13.08 -1.80
C MET A 205 19.52 -14.50 -1.24
N ASP A 206 20.50 -14.74 -0.37
CA ASP A 206 20.73 -15.99 0.35
C ASP A 206 19.52 -16.24 1.27
N GLY A 207 18.41 -16.69 0.67
CA GLY A 207 17.47 -17.58 1.32
C GLY A 207 17.98 -19.02 1.15
N PRO A 208 17.61 -19.95 2.05
CA PRO A 208 18.20 -21.29 2.09
C PRO A 208 18.21 -21.92 0.70
N GLU A 209 19.42 -22.28 0.30
CA GLU A 209 19.88 -22.80 -0.98
C GLU A 209 18.98 -23.94 -1.50
N GLU A 210 17.91 -23.62 -2.25
CA GLU A 210 17.14 -24.55 -3.11
C GLU A 210 16.31 -23.71 -4.11
N ALA A 211 16.99 -22.96 -4.98
CA ALA A 211 16.36 -22.29 -6.10
C ALA A 211 17.28 -22.29 -7.32
N ASN A 212 17.19 -23.35 -8.12
CA ASN A 212 16.90 -23.28 -9.57
C ASN A 212 17.45 -24.52 -10.30
N THR A 213 16.70 -25.63 -10.24
CA THR A 213 16.69 -26.62 -11.32
C THR A 213 15.24 -26.90 -11.68
N GLY A 214 14.87 -26.65 -12.93
CA GLY A 214 13.52 -26.89 -13.43
C GLY A 214 13.11 -28.34 -13.23
N ALA A 215 11.85 -28.51 -12.79
CA ALA A 215 11.13 -29.73 -12.42
C ALA A 215 11.19 -30.08 -10.92
N GLU A 216 9.99 -30.13 -10.29
CA GLU A 216 9.69 -30.73 -8.97
C GLU A 216 9.79 -29.91 -7.67
N ASP A 217 9.79 -28.58 -7.74
CA ASP A 217 9.61 -27.72 -6.55
C ASP A 217 8.22 -27.07 -6.54
N ASP A 218 7.23 -27.80 -6.00
CA ASP A 218 5.91 -27.26 -5.71
C ASP A 218 5.85 -26.67 -4.29
N PHE A 219 4.89 -25.77 -4.08
CA PHE A 219 4.61 -25.22 -2.75
C PHE A 219 3.96 -26.30 -1.88
N GLU A 220 4.44 -26.46 -0.66
CA GLU A 220 3.91 -27.44 0.29
C GLU A 220 3.49 -26.78 1.61
N ASP A 221 2.37 -27.28 2.13
CA ASP A 221 1.95 -27.00 3.49
C ASP A 221 2.91 -27.69 4.46
N ASP A 222 3.38 -26.96 5.47
CA ASP A 222 4.19 -27.53 6.53
C ASP A 222 3.44 -28.71 7.16
N PRO A 223 4.01 -29.93 7.17
CA PRO A 223 3.36 -31.07 7.79
C PRO A 223 3.12 -30.87 9.29
N ALA A 224 3.90 -30.00 9.94
CA ALA A 224 3.78 -29.61 11.34
C ALA A 224 3.02 -28.28 11.55
N ASP A 225 2.26 -27.79 10.56
CA ASP A 225 1.36 -26.65 10.74
C ASP A 225 0.32 -26.97 11.85
N PRO A 226 0.29 -26.21 12.97
CA PRO A 226 -0.70 -26.42 14.02
C PRO A 226 -2.15 -26.19 13.54
N LEU A 227 -2.35 -25.53 12.40
CA LEU A 227 -3.66 -25.23 11.80
C LEU A 227 -4.02 -26.16 10.63
N LYS A 228 -3.26 -27.26 10.45
CA LYS A 228 -3.47 -28.26 9.40
C LYS A 228 -4.79 -29.00 9.60
N GLY A 229 -5.59 -29.10 8.54
CA GLY A 229 -6.87 -29.83 8.56
C GLY A 229 -8.04 -29.08 9.18
N GLU A 230 -7.82 -27.90 9.78
CA GLU A 230 -8.91 -27.02 10.20
C GLU A 230 -9.61 -26.45 8.97
N SER A 231 -10.83 -26.94 8.72
CA SER A 231 -11.77 -26.41 7.74
C SER A 231 -12.15 -24.96 8.09
N ASP A 232 -12.55 -24.17 7.09
CA ASP A 232 -12.88 -22.73 7.14
C ASP A 232 -14.03 -22.33 8.11
N THR A 233 -14.45 -23.22 9.00
CA THR A 233 -15.47 -23.01 10.02
C THR A 233 -14.87 -22.46 11.32
N GLU A 234 -15.37 -21.28 11.71
CA GLU A 234 -15.25 -20.49 12.95
C GLU A 234 -14.12 -20.76 13.97
N PRO A 235 -13.50 -19.71 14.54
CA PRO A 235 -12.39 -19.87 15.48
C PRO A 235 -12.89 -20.27 16.87
N SER A 236 -12.34 -21.36 17.41
CA SER A 236 -12.33 -21.67 18.84
C SER A 236 -11.30 -20.80 19.58
N ALA A 237 -11.57 -20.53 20.84
CA ALA A 237 -10.96 -19.49 21.68
C ALA A 237 -9.41 -19.54 21.79
N ALA A 238 -8.82 -18.36 21.94
CA ALA A 238 -7.37 -18.12 22.07
C ALA A 238 -6.74 -18.82 23.30
N PRO A 239 -5.51 -19.37 23.20
CA PRO A 239 -4.74 -19.78 24.37
C PRO A 239 -3.82 -18.66 24.89
N THR A 240 -3.58 -18.76 26.19
CA THR A 240 -2.86 -17.84 27.07
C THR A 240 -1.34 -17.88 26.85
N ALA A 241 -0.69 -16.73 27.04
CA ALA A 241 0.75 -16.52 26.86
C ALA A 241 1.65 -17.36 27.79
N SER A 242 2.79 -17.82 27.26
CA SER A 242 3.97 -18.22 28.04
C SER A 242 5.28 -18.01 27.27
N SER A 243 6.35 -17.88 28.05
CA SER A 243 7.59 -17.13 27.88
C SER A 243 8.59 -17.57 26.80
N ILE A 244 9.51 -16.64 26.52
CA ILE A 244 10.51 -16.60 25.45
C ILE A 244 11.92 -16.97 25.98
N ASN A 245 12.68 -17.73 25.17
CA ASN A 245 14.14 -17.78 25.22
C ASN A 245 14.65 -17.08 23.97
N GLU A 246 15.61 -16.17 24.15
CA GLU A 246 16.23 -15.31 23.13
C GLU A 246 17.50 -15.96 22.61
N ASP A 247 17.65 -16.04 21.29
CA ASP A 247 18.91 -15.94 20.53
C ASP A 247 18.58 -16.10 19.04
N GLU A 248 18.65 -15.00 18.27
CA GLU A 248 18.91 -14.88 16.81
C GLU A 248 18.29 -13.57 16.24
N PRO A 249 19.00 -12.81 15.40
CA PRO A 249 18.53 -11.52 14.88
C PRO A 249 17.63 -11.70 13.66
N ALA A 250 16.35 -11.89 13.93
CA ALA A 250 15.21 -11.52 13.09
C ALA A 250 14.12 -11.02 14.05
N VAL A 251 13.30 -10.03 13.66
CA VAL A 251 12.22 -9.54 14.55
C VAL A 251 11.41 -10.75 15.04
N PRO A 252 11.28 -10.98 16.37
CA PRO A 252 10.80 -12.25 16.89
C PRO A 252 9.38 -12.52 16.39
N VAL A 253 9.14 -13.74 15.94
CA VAL A 253 7.81 -14.17 15.52
C VAL A 253 6.82 -14.00 16.67
N ILE A 254 5.73 -13.27 16.44
CA ILE A 254 4.77 -12.92 17.49
C ILE A 254 3.91 -14.15 17.79
N LYS A 255 3.91 -14.59 19.05
CA LYS A 255 3.17 -15.79 19.49
C LYS A 255 1.73 -15.45 19.92
N ASN A 256 0.85 -16.44 19.83
CA ASN A 256 -0.55 -16.43 20.28
C ASN A 256 -1.46 -15.51 19.45
N ILE A 257 -1.20 -15.42 18.15
CA ILE A 257 -2.04 -14.68 17.21
C ILE A 257 -3.09 -15.62 16.63
N ASN A 258 -4.36 -15.21 16.64
CA ASN A 258 -5.42 -15.98 15.99
C ASN A 258 -5.33 -15.84 14.46
N ILE A 259 -4.45 -16.63 13.84
CA ILE A 259 -4.21 -16.63 12.39
C ILE A 259 -5.47 -17.00 11.59
N ASN A 260 -6.28 -17.95 12.08
CA ASN A 260 -7.57 -18.25 11.46
C ASN A 260 -8.48 -17.02 11.46
N GLY A 261 -8.48 -16.26 12.55
CA GLY A 261 -9.16 -14.97 12.65
C GLY A 261 -8.64 -13.95 11.63
N VAL A 262 -7.32 -13.86 11.44
CA VAL A 262 -6.71 -12.98 10.41
C VAL A 262 -7.23 -13.35 9.02
N ILE A 263 -7.20 -14.64 8.67
CA ILE A 263 -7.66 -15.13 7.35
C ILE A 263 -9.16 -14.94 7.18
N GLN A 264 -9.97 -15.23 8.20
CA GLN A 264 -11.42 -15.01 8.16
C GLN A 264 -11.75 -13.53 8.00
N ASN A 265 -11.06 -12.65 8.73
CA ASN A 265 -11.22 -11.21 8.57
C ASN A 265 -10.83 -10.78 7.15
N ALA A 266 -9.74 -11.30 6.59
CA ALA A 266 -9.31 -11.03 5.23
C ALA A 266 -10.37 -11.45 4.19
N LYS A 267 -11.01 -12.62 4.37
CA LYS A 267 -12.10 -13.11 3.50
C LYS A 267 -13.33 -12.20 3.51
N ARG A 268 -13.63 -11.49 4.60
CA ARG A 268 -14.76 -10.54 4.66
C ARG A 268 -14.63 -9.37 3.68
N TYR A 269 -13.40 -9.10 3.22
CA TYR A 269 -13.11 -8.04 2.27
C TYR A 269 -13.03 -8.52 0.81
N MET A 270 -13.43 -9.76 0.52
CA MET A 270 -13.44 -10.29 -0.85
C MET A 270 -14.12 -9.33 -1.82
N GLY A 271 -13.45 -9.03 -2.94
CA GLY A 271 -13.95 -8.12 -3.96
C GLY A 271 -13.84 -6.61 -3.66
N VAL A 272 -13.40 -6.20 -2.46
CA VAL A 272 -13.05 -4.80 -2.20
C VAL A 272 -12.03 -4.34 -3.24
N LYS A 273 -12.31 -3.22 -3.89
CA LYS A 273 -11.54 -2.75 -5.04
C LYS A 273 -10.12 -2.38 -4.67
N TYR A 274 -9.22 -2.75 -5.56
CA TYR A 274 -7.83 -2.38 -5.45
C TYR A 274 -7.67 -0.88 -5.72
N LYS A 275 -6.82 -0.22 -4.94
CA LYS A 275 -6.34 1.14 -5.21
C LYS A 275 -4.86 1.20 -4.87
N PHE A 276 -4.04 1.50 -5.87
CA PHE A 276 -2.63 1.84 -5.68
C PHE A 276 -2.48 2.96 -4.65
N GLY A 277 -1.51 2.82 -3.73
CA GLY A 277 -1.24 3.83 -2.72
C GLY A 277 -2.43 4.08 -1.78
N ALA A 278 -3.30 3.07 -1.58
CA ALA A 278 -4.48 3.23 -0.75
C ALA A 278 -4.11 3.81 0.63
N LYS A 279 -4.87 4.81 1.09
CA LYS A 279 -4.87 5.19 2.51
C LYS A 279 -5.42 4.02 3.34
N PRO A 280 -5.18 3.99 4.66
CA PRO A 280 -5.77 2.98 5.54
C PRO A 280 -7.26 2.75 5.24
N TYR A 281 -7.68 1.50 5.25
CA TYR A 281 -9.04 1.11 4.82
C TYR A 281 -10.18 1.93 5.43
N PRO A 282 -10.17 2.28 6.74
CA PRO A 282 -11.21 3.14 7.32
C PRO A 282 -11.37 4.50 6.64
N VAL A 283 -10.33 4.99 5.96
CA VAL A 283 -10.32 6.27 5.24
C VAL A 283 -10.67 6.08 3.76
N SER A 284 -10.10 5.08 3.10
CA SER A 284 -10.20 4.93 1.64
C SER A 284 -11.32 4.00 1.17
N GLY A 285 -11.77 3.06 2.03
CA GLY A 285 -12.63 1.94 1.66
C GLY A 285 -12.02 0.99 0.62
N ARG A 286 -10.71 1.08 0.38
CA ARG A 286 -9.97 0.35 -0.66
C ARG A 286 -8.64 -0.18 -0.12
N PHE A 287 -8.00 -1.06 -0.87
CA PHE A 287 -6.72 -1.66 -0.51
C PHE A 287 -5.75 -1.68 -1.68
N ASP A 288 -4.47 -1.44 -1.41
CA ASP A 288 -3.40 -2.07 -2.19
C ASP A 288 -2.94 -3.39 -1.53
N CYS A 289 -1.91 -4.03 -2.07
CA CYS A 289 -1.45 -5.34 -1.59
C CYS A 289 -0.97 -5.28 -0.12
N SER A 290 -0.18 -4.27 0.23
CA SER A 290 0.46 -4.12 1.53
C SER A 290 -0.44 -3.49 2.59
N THR A 291 -1.35 -2.57 2.24
CA THR A 291 -2.39 -2.10 3.18
C THR A 291 -3.39 -3.18 3.53
N PHE A 292 -3.62 -4.14 2.61
CA PHE A 292 -4.47 -5.29 2.89
C PHE A 292 -3.87 -6.19 3.97
N THR A 293 -2.61 -6.57 3.85
CA THR A 293 -1.92 -7.37 4.88
C THR A 293 -1.83 -6.58 6.18
N GLN A 294 -1.38 -5.32 6.13
CA GLN A 294 -1.28 -4.45 7.30
C GLN A 294 -2.59 -4.36 8.08
N TYR A 295 -3.70 -4.10 7.38
CA TYR A 295 -5.00 -3.96 8.04
C TYR A 295 -5.47 -5.26 8.72
N ASN A 296 -5.30 -6.40 8.05
CA ASN A 296 -5.76 -7.69 8.58
C ASN A 296 -4.94 -8.13 9.79
N PHE A 297 -3.62 -7.94 9.77
CA PHE A 297 -2.76 -8.25 10.91
C PHE A 297 -2.94 -7.25 12.07
N ALA A 298 -3.15 -5.96 11.78
CA ALA A 298 -3.35 -4.94 12.81
C ALA A 298 -4.60 -5.19 13.67
N LYS A 299 -5.65 -5.81 13.11
CA LYS A 299 -6.85 -6.21 13.88
C LYS A 299 -6.58 -7.26 14.95
N PHE A 300 -5.46 -7.97 14.83
CA PHE A 300 -5.02 -8.99 15.77
C PHE A 300 -3.74 -8.56 16.51
N GLY A 301 -3.45 -7.25 16.57
CA GLY A 301 -2.34 -6.70 17.35
C GLY A 301 -0.97 -6.74 16.68
N VAL A 302 -0.88 -7.24 15.44
CA VAL A 302 0.38 -7.31 14.69
C VAL A 302 0.51 -6.09 13.79
N LYS A 303 1.49 -5.23 14.08
CA LYS A 303 1.78 -4.03 13.27
C LYS A 303 2.75 -4.38 12.16
N LEU A 304 2.34 -4.16 10.93
CA LEU A 304 3.18 -4.33 9.75
C LEU A 304 3.55 -2.98 9.13
N PRO A 305 4.75 -2.86 8.53
CA PRO A 305 5.09 -1.74 7.66
C PRO A 305 4.05 -1.53 6.55
N ARG A 306 3.96 -0.30 6.06
CA ARG A 306 3.07 0.15 5.00
C ARG A 306 3.36 -0.48 3.66
N VAL A 307 4.62 -0.75 3.32
CA VAL A 307 5.01 -1.24 1.98
C VAL A 307 5.45 -2.70 1.98
N ALA A 308 5.22 -3.42 0.89
CA ALA A 308 5.50 -4.85 0.75
C ALA A 308 6.99 -5.18 0.92
N ARG A 309 7.90 -4.34 0.39
CA ARG A 309 9.35 -4.49 0.57
C ARG A 309 9.74 -4.47 2.04
N ALA A 310 9.23 -3.52 2.81
CA ALA A 310 9.49 -3.41 4.25
C ALA A 310 8.83 -4.56 5.03
N GLN A 311 7.62 -4.98 4.66
CA GLN A 311 6.99 -6.17 5.25
C GLN A 311 7.82 -7.43 5.04
N SER A 312 8.51 -7.55 3.90
CA SER A 312 9.39 -8.68 3.62
C SER A 312 10.63 -8.73 4.50
N LYS A 313 10.93 -7.68 5.28
CA LYS A 313 12.05 -7.63 6.22
C LYS A 313 11.61 -7.97 7.66
N VAL A 314 10.35 -8.35 7.86
CA VAL A 314 9.76 -8.63 9.18
C VAL A 314 9.50 -10.12 9.34
N GLY A 315 9.87 -10.68 10.49
CA GLY A 315 9.64 -12.08 10.83
C GLY A 315 10.81 -12.99 10.43
N THR A 316 10.52 -14.28 10.28
CA THR A 316 11.51 -15.31 9.94
C THR A 316 11.23 -15.89 8.56
N THR A 317 12.28 -16.04 7.74
CA THR A 317 12.16 -16.61 6.40
C THR A 317 11.73 -18.07 6.45
N VAL A 318 10.79 -18.44 5.59
CA VAL A 318 10.20 -19.78 5.51
C VAL A 318 10.46 -20.39 4.14
N SER A 319 10.83 -21.66 4.13
CA SER A 319 10.95 -22.45 2.91
C SER A 319 9.59 -22.62 2.22
N LYS A 320 9.56 -22.58 0.89
CA LYS A 320 8.37 -22.86 0.07
C LYS A 320 7.74 -24.24 0.32
N LYS A 321 8.49 -25.17 0.95
CA LYS A 321 8.04 -26.51 1.35
C LYS A 321 7.52 -26.59 2.79
N GLN A 322 7.49 -25.47 3.51
CA GLN A 322 7.10 -25.39 4.92
C GLN A 322 6.15 -24.21 5.18
N LEU A 323 5.29 -23.90 4.21
CA LEU A 323 4.34 -22.80 4.33
C LEU A 323 3.24 -23.14 5.34
N ARG A 324 2.91 -22.18 6.20
CA ARG A 324 1.81 -22.26 7.16
C ARG A 324 0.81 -21.15 6.91
N LYS A 325 -0.45 -21.41 7.24
CA LYS A 325 -1.49 -20.36 7.26
C LYS A 325 -0.94 -19.12 7.97
N GLY A 326 -1.16 -17.94 7.41
CA GLY A 326 -0.67 -16.68 7.95
C GLY A 326 0.70 -16.23 7.45
N ASP A 327 1.49 -17.09 6.81
CA ASP A 327 2.75 -16.67 6.18
C ASP A 327 2.50 -15.60 5.11
N LEU A 328 3.35 -14.58 5.08
CA LEU A 328 3.33 -13.58 4.03
C LEU A 328 4.18 -14.06 2.86
N LEU A 329 3.58 -14.12 1.67
CA LEU A 329 4.24 -14.51 0.44
C LEU A 329 4.60 -13.28 -0.37
N PHE A 330 5.87 -13.16 -0.76
CA PHE A 330 6.40 -12.01 -1.48
C PHE A 330 6.80 -12.40 -2.90
N PHE A 331 6.47 -11.51 -3.84
CA PHE A 331 6.67 -11.74 -5.27
C PHE A 331 7.29 -10.52 -5.93
N TYR A 332 8.09 -10.74 -6.97
CA TYR A 332 8.48 -9.67 -7.89
C TYR A 332 7.41 -9.46 -8.96
N VAL A 333 7.42 -8.29 -9.60
CA VAL A 333 6.58 -8.02 -10.77
C VAL A 333 7.43 -8.06 -12.04
N PRO A 334 7.15 -8.96 -13.00
CA PRO A 334 7.98 -9.11 -14.19
C PRO A 334 8.14 -7.82 -15.00
N GLY A 335 9.38 -7.53 -15.40
CA GLY A 335 9.69 -6.35 -16.21
C GLY A 335 9.59 -5.04 -15.45
N ARG A 336 9.54 -5.08 -14.11
CA ARG A 336 9.30 -3.89 -13.30
C ARG A 336 10.54 -3.26 -12.69
N PHE A 337 11.39 -4.09 -12.09
CA PHE A 337 12.64 -3.65 -11.46
C PHE A 337 13.83 -4.13 -12.27
N ARG A 338 15.00 -3.54 -12.02
CA ARG A 338 16.28 -3.93 -12.64
C ARG A 338 16.53 -5.44 -12.54
N THR A 339 16.11 -6.02 -11.43
CA THR A 339 16.21 -7.44 -11.18
C THR A 339 14.85 -8.00 -10.78
N ASN A 340 14.61 -9.26 -11.14
CA ASN A 340 13.48 -10.03 -10.62
C ASN A 340 13.74 -10.48 -9.16
N LYS A 341 14.36 -9.62 -8.34
CA LYS A 341 14.70 -9.86 -6.93
C LYS A 341 14.08 -8.83 -5.98
N VAL A 342 13.41 -7.82 -6.52
CA VAL A 342 12.76 -6.76 -5.75
C VAL A 342 11.30 -7.12 -5.51
N VAL A 343 10.87 -7.02 -4.25
CA VAL A 343 9.48 -7.28 -3.84
C VAL A 343 8.57 -6.19 -4.41
N GLY A 344 7.59 -6.59 -5.22
CA GLY A 344 6.56 -5.70 -5.76
C GLY A 344 5.13 -6.13 -5.40
N HIS A 345 4.95 -7.29 -4.75
CA HIS A 345 3.63 -7.77 -4.35
C HIS A 345 3.70 -8.65 -3.09
N VAL A 346 2.63 -8.63 -2.29
CA VAL A 346 2.48 -9.46 -1.08
C VAL A 346 1.08 -10.09 -0.99
N GLY A 347 1.00 -11.30 -0.44
CA GLY A 347 -0.25 -11.99 -0.11
C GLY A 347 -0.16 -12.79 1.19
N ILE A 348 -1.30 -13.17 1.76
CA ILE A 348 -1.38 -14.01 2.97
C ILE A 348 -1.64 -15.45 2.55
N TYR A 349 -0.78 -16.39 2.94
CA TYR A 349 -0.99 -17.80 2.70
C TYR A 349 -2.15 -18.34 3.56
N MET A 350 -3.01 -19.14 2.95
CA MET A 350 -4.20 -19.71 3.60
C MET A 350 -4.18 -21.24 3.67
N GLY A 351 -3.02 -21.86 3.40
CA GLY A 351 -2.91 -23.29 3.23
C GLY A 351 -3.41 -23.76 1.86
N ASN A 352 -3.19 -25.04 1.55
CA ASN A 352 -3.65 -25.69 0.34
C ASN A 352 -3.26 -24.96 -0.95
N GLN A 353 -2.02 -24.43 -1.00
CA GLN A 353 -1.48 -23.69 -2.13
C GLN A 353 -2.32 -22.47 -2.54
N LYS A 354 -3.01 -21.84 -1.57
CA LYS A 354 -3.82 -20.64 -1.79
C LYS A 354 -3.27 -19.45 -1.03
N MET A 355 -3.37 -18.29 -1.64
CA MET A 355 -3.18 -17.01 -0.96
C MET A 355 -4.37 -16.08 -1.16
N ILE A 356 -4.64 -15.24 -0.17
CA ILE A 356 -5.55 -14.09 -0.28
C ILE A 356 -4.73 -12.81 -0.38
N HIS A 357 -5.07 -11.95 -1.33
CA HIS A 357 -4.32 -10.74 -1.63
C HIS A 357 -5.22 -9.69 -2.30
N SER A 358 -4.83 -8.41 -2.26
CA SER A 358 -5.43 -7.35 -3.07
C SER A 358 -4.54 -7.07 -4.27
N SER A 359 -5.07 -7.14 -5.49
CA SER A 359 -4.29 -6.97 -6.73
C SER A 359 -5.13 -6.36 -7.84
N PRO A 360 -4.53 -5.57 -8.76
CA PRO A 360 -5.23 -5.01 -9.91
C PRO A 360 -5.74 -6.07 -10.90
N GLU A 361 -5.06 -7.21 -10.99
CA GLU A 361 -5.43 -8.32 -11.89
C GLU A 361 -5.50 -9.65 -11.12
N PRO A 362 -6.34 -10.61 -11.52
CA PRO A 362 -7.32 -10.51 -12.61
C PRO A 362 -8.67 -9.86 -12.24
N LYS A 363 -8.99 -9.69 -10.94
CA LYS A 363 -10.33 -9.23 -10.50
C LYS A 363 -10.41 -7.77 -10.07
N ASN A 364 -9.28 -7.05 -10.07
CA ASN A 364 -9.14 -5.69 -9.57
C ASN A 364 -9.72 -5.52 -8.15
N GLY A 365 -9.07 -6.17 -7.18
CA GLY A 365 -9.47 -6.15 -5.78
C GLY A 365 -8.95 -7.33 -4.96
N VAL A 366 -9.52 -7.49 -3.78
CA VAL A 366 -9.25 -8.62 -2.90
C VAL A 366 -9.75 -9.90 -3.54
N GLN A 367 -8.86 -10.88 -3.65
CA GLN A 367 -9.10 -12.13 -4.36
C GLN A 367 -8.27 -13.26 -3.77
N ILE A 368 -8.65 -14.49 -4.12
CA ILE A 368 -7.91 -15.71 -3.80
C ILE A 368 -7.24 -16.23 -5.06
N SER A 369 -5.96 -16.54 -4.96
CA SER A 369 -5.15 -17.11 -6.04
C SER A 369 -4.52 -18.42 -5.60
N MET A 370 -4.45 -19.38 -6.52
CA MET A 370 -3.62 -20.58 -6.36
C MET A 370 -2.17 -20.20 -6.67
N ILE A 371 -1.25 -20.41 -5.72
CA ILE A 371 0.16 -20.03 -5.87
C ILE A 371 0.95 -21.01 -6.76
N ASN A 372 0.43 -22.21 -6.99
CA ASN A 372 1.01 -23.18 -7.93
C ASN A 372 0.84 -22.80 -9.42
N LYS A 373 0.11 -21.73 -9.73
CA LYS A 373 -0.01 -21.25 -11.11
C LYS A 373 1.34 -20.77 -11.64
N PRO A 374 1.62 -20.92 -12.95
CA PRO A 374 2.92 -20.57 -13.54
C PRO A 374 3.42 -19.17 -13.21
N TYR A 375 2.52 -18.17 -13.20
CA TYR A 375 2.86 -16.80 -12.83
C TYR A 375 3.42 -16.71 -11.41
N TRP A 376 2.67 -17.21 -10.42
CA TRP A 376 3.06 -17.13 -9.00
C TRP A 376 4.26 -17.99 -8.66
N LYS A 377 4.41 -19.18 -9.28
CA LYS A 377 5.63 -19.99 -9.15
C LYS A 377 6.85 -19.23 -9.67
N LYS A 378 6.72 -18.61 -10.85
CA LYS A 378 7.81 -17.86 -11.47
C LYS A 378 8.19 -16.61 -10.67
N THR A 379 7.20 -15.92 -10.11
CA THR A 379 7.42 -14.62 -9.47
C THR A 379 7.75 -14.67 -7.98
N PHE A 380 7.67 -15.86 -7.35
CA PHE A 380 7.92 -16.02 -5.93
C PHE A 380 9.36 -15.67 -5.58
N LEU A 381 9.52 -14.85 -4.53
CA LEU A 381 10.82 -14.47 -3.99
C LEU A 381 11.09 -15.19 -2.68
N LYS A 382 10.18 -15.05 -1.72
CA LYS A 382 10.33 -15.59 -0.37
C LYS A 382 9.00 -15.57 0.38
N ALA A 383 8.97 -16.30 1.49
CA ALA A 383 7.91 -16.26 2.47
C ALA A 383 8.48 -15.80 3.81
N GLU A 384 7.76 -14.94 4.53
CA GLU A 384 8.12 -14.54 5.89
C GLU A 384 7.00 -14.91 6.84
N ARG A 385 7.41 -15.44 8.00
CA ARG A 385 6.50 -15.75 9.08
C ARG A 385 6.64 -14.76 10.20
N ILE A 386 5.56 -14.03 10.42
CA ILE A 386 5.50 -12.88 11.33
C ILE A 386 4.77 -13.20 12.63
N ALA A 387 3.91 -14.22 12.62
CA ALA A 387 3.13 -14.61 13.77
C ALA A 387 2.74 -16.10 13.73
N TYR A 388 2.49 -16.66 14.92
CA TYR A 388 1.88 -17.98 15.12
C TYR A 388 0.76 -17.93 16.16
#